data_AF-A0A843FRM5-F1
#
_entry.id   AF-A0A843FRM5-F1
#
_cell.length_a   1.000
_cell.length_b   1.000
_cell.length_c   1.000
_cell.angle_alpha   90.00
_cell.angle_beta   90.00
_cell.angle_gamma   90.00
#
_symmetry.space_group_name_H-M   'P 1'
#
loop_
_entity.id
_entity.type
_entity.pdbx_description
1 polymer ?
#
loop_
_entity_poly.entity_id
_entity_poly.type
_entity_poly.pdbx_seq_one_letter_code
_entity_poly.pdbx_strand_id
1 'polypeptide(L)'
;MIKGVDMENYDIIIIGAGPAGLTAGMYAGRQNSKTLVIDKGMAGGLGLEVPMMQNYPGFDLIAGMELIQKMKAQSENYCEILENTVIDSIEKAEGGFNLKTSNSPLLMTSDDAGEKEFFTKTIIFATGSSHRHLNVPGEEEFLGRGVAYCATCDGMFFIGRDVLMVGGGNSAAQEALYLKNLGCNVKLVHRRDELRCEHHLQKALEENDIEVLWNSTIQEIKGEMAVTSVTLLRDGKEEDYKTDAVFVAIGDDPSNELAKELGVALDEGGYIITDKKQATNVDGVYSAGDITGGVKQWIVACGEGAVAAISAYDYLNL
;
A
#
# COMPACT_ATOMS: atom_id res chain seq x y z
N MET A 1 5.08 30.19 -30.80
CA MET A 1 6.29 29.58 -30.22
C MET A 1 5.85 28.93 -28.93
N ILE A 2 5.75 27.60 -28.94
CA ILE A 2 5.43 26.82 -27.74
C ILE A 2 6.70 26.90 -26.88
N LYS A 3 6.60 27.44 -25.65
CA LYS A 3 7.71 27.35 -24.70
C LYS A 3 7.99 25.86 -24.50
N GLY A 4 9.15 25.38 -24.93
CA GLY A 4 9.56 24.02 -24.59
C GLY A 4 9.60 23.90 -23.07
N VAL A 5 8.99 22.85 -22.53
CA VAL A 5 9.17 22.46 -21.14
C VAL A 5 10.66 22.14 -20.98
N ASP A 6 11.34 22.79 -20.04
CA ASP A 6 12.77 22.53 -19.82
C ASP A 6 12.93 21.19 -19.09
N MET A 7 13.81 20.33 -19.59
CA MET A 7 13.96 18.97 -19.09
C MET A 7 14.91 18.94 -17.88
N GLU A 8 14.37 18.61 -16.71
CA GLU A 8 15.15 18.55 -15.48
C GLU A 8 15.85 17.19 -15.31
N ASN A 9 17.14 17.21 -15.00
CA ASN A 9 17.95 15.99 -14.87
C ASN A 9 18.11 15.58 -13.40
N TYR A 10 17.94 14.29 -13.11
CA TYR A 10 18.16 13.65 -11.81
C TYR A 10 18.96 12.35 -11.97
N ASP A 11 19.77 12.00 -10.98
CA ASP A 11 20.48 10.73 -10.97
C ASP A 11 19.52 9.55 -10.69
N ILE A 12 18.58 9.78 -9.75
CA ILE A 12 17.59 8.80 -9.30
C ILE A 12 16.23 9.49 -9.20
N ILE A 13 15.21 8.93 -9.85
CA ILE A 13 13.81 9.30 -9.61
C ILE A 13 13.09 8.14 -8.92
N ILE A 14 12.40 8.46 -7.83
CA ILE A 14 11.59 7.52 -7.05
C ILE A 14 10.12 7.86 -7.31
N ILE A 15 9.34 6.84 -7.64
CA ILE A 15 7.92 6.98 -7.97
C ILE A 15 7.09 6.41 -6.83
N GLY A 16 6.43 7.29 -6.08
CA GLY A 16 5.70 7.01 -4.85
C GLY A 16 6.43 7.54 -3.62
N ALA A 17 5.71 8.23 -2.73
CA ALA A 17 6.19 8.85 -1.50
C ALA A 17 5.56 8.22 -0.25
N GLY A 18 5.28 6.91 -0.30
CA GLY A 18 5.02 6.11 0.89
C GLY A 18 6.30 5.81 1.70
N PRO A 19 6.23 4.96 2.74
CA PRO A 19 7.39 4.65 3.59
C PRO A 19 8.63 4.17 2.82
N ALA A 20 8.44 3.32 1.80
CA ALA A 20 9.53 2.86 0.94
C ALA A 20 10.18 4.01 0.17
N GLY A 21 9.37 4.85 -0.49
CA GLY A 21 9.87 5.95 -1.32
C GLY A 21 10.55 7.06 -0.54
N LEU A 22 9.99 7.45 0.61
CA LEU A 22 10.61 8.40 1.53
C LEU A 22 11.94 7.88 2.08
N THR A 23 12.00 6.58 2.42
CA THR A 23 13.25 5.97 2.86
C THR A 23 14.27 5.91 1.73
N ALA A 24 13.85 5.53 0.52
CA ALA A 24 14.72 5.51 -0.65
C ALA A 24 15.28 6.91 -0.96
N GLY A 25 14.45 7.96 -0.91
CA GLY A 25 14.85 9.34 -1.16
C GLY A 25 15.90 9.81 -0.16
N MET A 26 15.67 9.55 1.13
CA MET A 26 16.63 9.81 2.19
C MET A 26 17.97 9.08 1.94
N TYR A 27 17.96 7.79 1.64
CA TYR A 27 19.20 7.01 1.46
C TYR A 27 19.97 7.43 0.20
N ALA A 28 19.28 7.65 -0.92
CA ALA A 28 19.88 8.10 -2.17
C ALA A 28 20.51 9.50 -2.04
N GLY A 29 19.77 10.45 -1.46
CA GLY A 29 20.27 11.81 -1.26
C GLY A 29 21.48 11.87 -0.31
N ARG A 30 21.53 11.00 0.71
CA ARG A 30 22.69 10.88 1.61
C ARG A 30 23.97 10.40 0.93
N GLN A 31 23.86 9.74 -0.23
CA GLN A 31 24.99 9.35 -1.06
C GLN A 31 25.40 10.45 -2.05
N ASN A 32 24.82 11.66 -1.93
CA ASN A 32 25.01 12.81 -2.82
C ASN A 32 24.48 12.61 -4.25
N SER A 33 23.54 11.70 -4.48
CA SER A 33 22.80 11.64 -5.75
C SER A 33 21.76 12.74 -5.83
N LYS A 34 21.66 13.41 -6.98
CA LYS A 34 20.55 14.33 -7.22
C LYS A 34 19.26 13.52 -7.35
N THR A 35 18.42 13.56 -6.33
CA THR A 35 17.29 12.64 -6.16
C THR A 35 15.97 13.38 -6.09
N LEU A 36 14.95 12.85 -6.78
CA LEU A 36 13.58 13.35 -6.75
C LEU A 36 12.62 12.21 -6.39
N VAL A 37 11.72 12.46 -5.43
CA VAL A 37 10.57 11.60 -5.14
C VAL A 37 9.32 12.26 -5.74
N ILE A 38 8.55 11.53 -6.53
CA ILE A 38 7.31 12.03 -7.14
C ILE A 38 6.12 11.21 -6.64
N ASP A 39 5.06 11.87 -6.18
CA ASP A 39 3.80 11.21 -5.80
C ASP A 39 2.59 11.92 -6.43
N LYS A 40 1.59 11.11 -6.82
CA LYS A 40 0.31 11.59 -7.38
C LYS A 40 -0.57 12.29 -6.35
N GLY A 41 -0.31 12.12 -5.06
CA GLY A 41 -1.02 12.79 -3.97
C GLY A 41 -0.02 13.41 -2.98
N MET A 42 -0.49 13.53 -1.73
CA MET A 42 0.38 13.87 -0.62
C MET A 42 1.28 12.68 -0.25
N ALA A 43 2.50 12.98 0.18
CA ALA A 43 3.41 11.97 0.70
C ALA A 43 2.78 11.23 1.88
N GLY A 44 2.92 9.91 1.86
CA GLY A 44 2.43 9.01 2.90
C GLY A 44 1.79 7.74 2.38
N GLY A 45 1.19 7.76 1.18
CA GLY A 45 0.46 6.63 0.63
C GLY A 45 -0.62 6.10 1.60
N LEU A 46 -0.79 4.77 1.66
CA LEU A 46 -1.70 4.11 2.62
C LEU A 46 -1.37 4.44 4.09
N GLY A 47 -0.17 4.95 4.37
CA GLY A 47 0.21 5.35 5.71
C GLY A 47 -0.60 6.52 6.28
N LEU A 48 -1.26 7.30 5.42
CA LEU A 48 -2.17 8.37 5.81
C LEU A 48 -3.48 7.85 6.42
N GLU A 49 -3.86 6.61 6.11
CA GLU A 49 -5.09 5.98 6.59
C GLU A 49 -4.89 5.28 7.94
N VAL A 50 -3.64 5.09 8.38
CA VAL A 50 -3.31 4.39 9.62
C VAL A 50 -3.57 5.30 10.82
N PRO A 51 -4.60 5.01 11.66
CA PRO A 51 -4.95 5.89 12.77
C PRO A 51 -3.86 5.87 13.84
N MET A 52 -3.45 4.67 14.25
CA MET A 52 -2.44 4.43 15.28
C MET A 52 -1.62 3.18 14.95
N MET A 53 -0.35 3.19 15.32
CA MET A 53 0.64 2.17 15.01
C MET A 53 1.45 1.83 16.25
N GLN A 54 1.65 0.53 16.52
CA GLN A 54 2.48 0.02 17.63
C GLN A 54 3.58 -0.95 17.19
N ASN A 55 3.65 -1.24 15.89
CA ASN A 55 4.57 -2.23 15.31
C ASN A 55 5.74 -1.60 14.56
N TYR A 56 6.04 -0.31 14.80
CA TYR A 56 7.23 0.37 14.25
C TYR A 56 8.26 0.63 15.35
N PRO A 57 9.39 -0.11 15.36
CA PRO A 57 10.40 0.04 16.40
C PRO A 57 10.89 1.48 16.56
N GLY A 58 11.05 1.91 17.81
CA GLY A 58 11.39 3.29 18.17
C GLY A 58 10.19 4.13 18.61
N PHE A 59 8.97 3.65 18.41
CA PHE A 59 7.74 4.25 18.94
C PHE A 59 6.88 3.18 19.61
N ASP A 60 6.53 3.39 20.88
CA ASP A 60 5.58 2.51 21.58
C ASP A 60 4.18 2.61 20.95
N LEU A 61 3.81 3.82 20.53
CA LEU A 61 2.54 4.15 19.88
C LEU A 61 2.70 5.46 19.10
N ILE A 62 2.35 5.48 17.82
CA ILE A 62 2.43 6.68 16.96
C ILE A 62 1.32 6.66 15.90
N ALA A 63 0.77 7.82 15.54
CA ALA A 63 -0.18 7.91 14.42
C ALA A 63 0.55 7.77 13.08
N GLY A 64 -0.07 7.11 12.08
CA GLY A 64 0.54 6.94 10.76
C GLY A 64 0.92 8.27 10.12
N MET A 65 -0.01 9.23 10.16
CA MET A 65 0.23 10.59 9.66
C MET A 65 1.41 11.28 10.38
N GLU A 66 1.56 11.10 11.69
CA GLU A 66 2.67 11.70 12.44
C GLU A 66 4.01 11.08 12.01
N LEU A 67 4.06 9.75 11.85
CA LEU A 67 5.28 9.07 11.41
C LEU A 67 5.66 9.46 9.97
N ILE A 68 4.70 9.52 9.04
CA ILE A 68 4.93 10.01 7.67
C ILE A 68 5.49 11.44 7.69
N GLN A 69 4.92 12.35 8.49
CA GLN A 69 5.43 13.72 8.57
C GLN A 69 6.88 13.77 9.04
N LYS A 70 7.25 12.95 10.04
CA LYS A 70 8.65 12.83 10.48
C LYS A 70 9.55 12.28 9.38
N MET A 71 9.11 11.24 8.67
CA MET A 71 9.86 10.63 7.57
C MET A 71 10.03 11.58 6.38
N LYS A 72 8.97 12.29 5.99
CA LYS A 72 8.99 13.31 4.94
C LYS A 72 9.98 14.42 5.29
N ALA A 73 9.85 15.01 6.49
CA ALA A 73 10.76 16.05 6.96
C ALA A 73 12.22 15.58 7.00
N GLN A 74 12.46 14.30 7.31
CA GLN A 74 13.80 13.73 7.26
C GLN A 74 14.31 13.61 5.81
N SER A 75 13.49 13.10 4.89
CA SER A 75 13.82 12.91 3.48
C SER A 75 14.07 14.24 2.76
N GLU A 76 13.31 15.29 3.06
CA GLU A 76 13.46 16.64 2.47
C GLU A 76 14.82 17.30 2.77
N ASN A 77 15.56 16.82 3.78
CA ASN A 77 16.94 17.30 4.00
C ASN A 77 17.93 16.78 2.94
N TYR A 78 17.55 15.79 2.14
CA TYR A 78 18.45 15.05 1.25
C TYR A 78 17.95 14.93 -0.18
N CYS A 79 16.64 15.02 -0.42
CA CYS A 79 16.06 14.95 -1.76
C CYS A 79 14.88 15.91 -1.93
N GLU A 80 14.55 16.20 -3.20
CA GLU A 80 13.32 16.92 -3.53
C GLU A 80 12.13 15.98 -3.47
N ILE A 81 10.97 16.47 -3.02
CA ILE A 81 9.71 15.72 -3.01
C ILE A 81 8.67 16.55 -3.75
N LEU A 82 8.16 15.98 -4.84
CA LEU A 82 7.15 16.57 -5.69
C LEU A 82 5.83 15.81 -5.48
N GLU A 83 4.95 16.41 -4.71
CA GLU A 83 3.60 15.90 -4.46
C GLU A 83 2.63 16.32 -5.57
N ASN A 84 1.46 15.69 -5.61
CA ASN A 84 0.35 16.03 -6.51
C ASN A 84 0.73 16.02 -7.99
N THR A 85 1.67 15.16 -8.37
CA THR A 85 2.19 15.05 -9.73
C THR A 85 2.05 13.62 -10.22
N VAL A 86 1.32 13.44 -11.31
CA VAL A 86 1.14 12.14 -11.96
C VAL A 86 2.22 11.96 -13.00
N ILE A 87 2.83 10.78 -13.07
CA ILE A 87 3.71 10.39 -14.17
C ILE A 87 2.83 9.77 -15.24
N ASP A 88 2.76 10.41 -16.39
CA ASP A 88 1.92 9.99 -17.52
C ASP A 88 2.62 8.92 -18.36
N SER A 89 3.94 9.03 -18.52
CA SER A 89 4.72 8.06 -19.28
C SER A 89 6.19 8.02 -18.86
N ILE A 90 6.80 6.86 -19.11
CA ILE A 90 8.23 6.61 -18.92
C ILE A 90 8.77 5.98 -20.21
N GLU A 91 9.71 6.65 -20.86
CA GLU A 91 10.33 6.20 -22.10
C GLU A 91 11.81 5.93 -21.88
N LYS A 92 12.31 4.77 -22.35
CA LYS A 92 13.75 4.50 -22.36
C LYS A 92 14.46 5.47 -23.31
N ALA A 93 15.56 6.05 -22.84
CA ALA A 93 16.42 6.95 -23.58
C ALA A 93 17.88 6.47 -23.52
N GLU A 94 18.75 7.09 -24.31
CA GLU A 94 20.19 6.81 -24.22
C GLU A 94 20.71 7.19 -22.83
N GLY A 95 21.22 6.21 -22.09
CA GLY A 95 21.78 6.42 -20.75
C GLY A 95 20.75 6.62 -19.63
N GLY A 96 19.45 6.37 -19.87
CA GLY A 96 18.43 6.55 -18.84
C GLY A 96 16.99 6.50 -19.35
N PHE A 97 16.15 7.38 -18.79
CA PHE A 97 14.71 7.40 -18.95
C PHE A 97 14.20 8.85 -19.00
N ASN A 98 13.28 9.12 -19.94
CA ASN A 98 12.50 10.34 -19.98
C ASN A 98 11.15 10.09 -19.30
N LEU A 99 10.75 10.99 -18.39
CA LEU A 99 9.47 10.94 -17.70
C LEU A 99 8.68 12.20 -18.05
N LYS A 100 7.39 12.03 -18.35
CA LYS A 100 6.45 13.12 -18.55
C LYS A 100 5.44 13.12 -17.43
N THR A 101 5.11 14.31 -16.93
CA THR A 101 4.19 14.45 -15.82
C THR A 101 3.11 15.48 -16.07
N SER A 102 1.97 15.26 -15.43
CA SER A 102 0.85 16.18 -15.38
C SER A 102 0.44 16.45 -13.93
N ASN A 103 -0.35 17.51 -13.72
CA ASN A 103 -0.93 17.79 -12.42
C ASN A 103 -1.91 16.67 -12.03
N SER A 104 -1.87 16.27 -10.76
CA SER A 104 -2.83 15.31 -10.24
C SER A 104 -4.26 15.86 -10.26
N PRO A 105 -5.24 15.11 -10.78
CA PRO A 105 -6.64 15.53 -10.76
C PRO A 105 -7.23 15.59 -9.35
N LEU A 106 -6.52 15.05 -8.35
CA LEU A 106 -6.98 14.96 -6.96
C LEU A 106 -6.95 16.31 -6.24
N LEU A 107 -6.22 17.31 -6.75
CA LEU A 107 -6.15 18.66 -6.18
C LEU A 107 -6.23 19.72 -7.27
N MET A 108 -7.44 20.24 -7.51
CA MET A 108 -7.65 21.44 -8.33
C MET A 108 -7.40 22.71 -7.49
N THR A 109 -6.19 22.89 -6.98
CA THR A 109 -5.78 24.19 -6.40
C THR A 109 -4.83 24.90 -7.35
N SER A 110 -5.05 26.20 -7.51
CA SER A 110 -4.63 27.09 -8.60
C SER A 110 -3.14 27.33 -8.83
N ASP A 111 -2.25 26.60 -8.17
CA ASP A 111 -0.80 26.72 -8.37
C ASP A 111 -0.33 25.58 -9.27
N ASP A 112 -0.69 25.70 -10.56
CA ASP A 112 -0.33 24.78 -11.62
C ASP A 112 1.20 24.61 -11.71
N ALA A 113 1.71 23.42 -11.34
CA ALA A 113 3.11 23.06 -11.61
C ALA A 113 3.36 22.85 -13.13
N GLY A 114 2.30 22.74 -13.93
CA GLY A 114 2.34 22.55 -15.38
C GLY A 114 2.83 21.16 -15.77
N GLU A 115 2.75 20.84 -17.06
CA GLU A 115 3.45 19.68 -17.60
C GLU A 115 4.96 19.85 -17.37
N LYS A 116 5.60 18.82 -16.80
CA LYS A 116 7.06 18.78 -16.60
C LYS A 116 7.65 17.56 -17.30
N GLU A 117 8.90 17.71 -17.72
CA GLU A 117 9.69 16.62 -18.27
C GLU A 117 10.94 16.43 -17.43
N PHE A 118 11.23 15.17 -17.09
CA PHE A 118 12.40 14.79 -16.34
C PHE A 118 13.23 13.78 -17.12
N PHE A 119 14.54 13.84 -16.95
CA PHE A 119 15.46 12.77 -17.33
C PHE A 119 16.08 12.16 -16.09
N THR A 120 16.18 10.84 -16.07
CA THR A 120 16.94 10.14 -15.03
C THR A 120 17.70 8.93 -15.52
N LYS A 121 18.80 8.60 -14.85
CA LYS A 121 19.58 7.40 -15.14
C LYS A 121 18.97 6.14 -14.51
N THR A 122 18.26 6.29 -13.39
CA THR A 122 17.65 5.17 -12.66
C THR A 122 16.27 5.51 -12.10
N ILE A 123 15.42 4.49 -12.02
CA ILE A 123 14.06 4.61 -11.47
C ILE A 123 13.90 3.64 -10.30
N ILE A 124 13.21 4.07 -9.25
CA ILE A 124 12.74 3.21 -8.18
C ILE A 124 11.21 3.27 -8.11
N PHE A 125 10.52 2.19 -8.45
CA PHE A 125 9.08 2.06 -8.25
C PHE A 125 8.76 1.75 -6.79
N ALA A 126 8.20 2.72 -6.08
CA ALA A 126 7.69 2.62 -4.71
C ALA A 126 6.19 2.96 -4.66
N THR A 127 5.45 2.54 -5.70
CA THR A 127 4.06 2.93 -5.97
C THR A 127 3.03 2.26 -5.07
N GLY A 128 3.43 1.22 -4.35
CA GLY A 128 2.59 0.49 -3.41
C GLY A 128 1.42 -0.26 -4.08
N SER A 129 0.35 -0.44 -3.31
CA SER A 129 -0.91 -1.05 -3.74
C SER A 129 -2.09 -0.31 -3.13
N SER A 130 -3.29 -0.56 -3.63
CA SER A 130 -4.55 -0.15 -3.01
C SER A 130 -5.35 -1.36 -2.53
N HIS A 131 -6.05 -1.24 -1.42
CA HIS A 131 -6.97 -2.27 -0.96
C HIS A 131 -8.17 -2.40 -1.89
N ARG A 132 -8.65 -3.63 -2.12
CA ARG A 132 -9.97 -3.81 -2.73
C ARG A 132 -11.04 -3.55 -1.70
N HIS A 133 -11.95 -2.64 -2.02
CA HIS A 133 -13.06 -2.25 -1.18
C HIS A 133 -14.29 -3.13 -1.42
N LEU A 134 -15.11 -3.31 -0.38
CA LEU A 134 -16.45 -3.91 -0.48
C LEU A 134 -17.39 -3.02 -1.28
N ASN A 135 -17.16 -1.71 -1.28
CA ASN A 135 -17.97 -0.67 -1.88
C ASN A 135 -19.39 -0.63 -1.31
N VAL A 136 -19.50 -0.67 0.02
CA VAL A 136 -20.77 -0.65 0.76
C VAL A 136 -20.90 0.60 1.63
N PRO A 137 -22.11 1.08 1.89
CA PRO A 137 -22.32 2.18 2.83
C PRO A 137 -21.71 1.87 4.20
N GLY A 138 -21.07 2.86 4.80
CA GLY A 138 -20.38 2.76 6.09
C GLY A 138 -18.93 2.29 6.02
N GLU A 139 -18.47 1.71 4.92
CA GLU A 139 -17.09 1.20 4.82
C GLU A 139 -16.03 2.30 5.01
N GLU A 140 -16.11 3.36 4.22
CA GLU A 140 -15.20 4.51 4.31
C GLU A 140 -15.44 5.31 5.60
N GLU A 141 -16.71 5.48 5.99
CA GLU A 141 -17.09 6.24 7.18
C GLU A 141 -16.46 5.64 8.44
N PHE A 142 -16.50 4.31 8.58
CA PHE A 142 -16.00 3.63 9.78
C PHE A 142 -14.55 3.13 9.65
N LEU A 143 -13.80 3.56 8.62
CA LEU A 143 -12.37 3.27 8.50
C LEU A 143 -11.61 3.79 9.72
N GLY A 144 -10.84 2.90 10.36
CA GLY A 144 -10.13 3.20 11.62
C GLY A 144 -11.05 3.30 12.86
N ARG A 145 -12.37 3.13 12.69
CA ARG A 145 -13.40 3.17 13.74
C ARG A 145 -14.22 1.87 13.78
N GLY A 146 -13.57 0.76 13.45
CA GLY A 146 -14.16 -0.58 13.40
C GLY A 146 -14.09 -1.22 12.01
N VAL A 147 -13.74 -0.48 10.95
CA VAL A 147 -13.33 -1.05 9.66
C VAL A 147 -11.81 -0.98 9.53
N ALA A 148 -11.19 -2.10 9.15
CA ALA A 148 -9.73 -2.21 8.99
C ALA A 148 -9.36 -3.15 7.82
N TYR A 149 -8.21 -2.91 7.21
CA TYR A 149 -7.66 -3.73 6.12
C TYR A 149 -6.41 -4.51 6.50
N CYS A 150 -5.92 -4.36 7.74
CA CYS A 150 -4.73 -5.04 8.23
C CYS A 150 -4.96 -5.61 9.63
N ALA A 151 -5.23 -6.92 9.72
CA ALA A 151 -5.39 -7.58 11.02
C ALA A 151 -4.14 -7.47 11.90
N THR A 152 -2.94 -7.59 11.31
CA THR A 152 -1.68 -7.51 12.06
C THR A 152 -1.39 -6.12 12.62
N CYS A 153 -1.98 -5.08 12.01
CA CYS A 153 -1.82 -3.70 12.43
C CYS A 153 -2.83 -3.35 13.53
N ASP A 154 -4.11 -3.63 13.30
CA ASP A 154 -5.21 -3.11 14.13
C ASP A 154 -5.79 -4.15 15.10
N GLY A 155 -5.49 -5.43 14.93
CA GLY A 155 -6.15 -6.52 15.65
C GLY A 155 -6.05 -6.43 17.17
N MET A 156 -4.98 -5.86 17.71
CA MET A 156 -4.82 -5.74 19.16
C MET A 156 -5.85 -4.81 19.83
N PHE A 157 -6.46 -3.89 19.07
CA PHE A 157 -7.48 -2.99 19.61
C PHE A 157 -8.84 -3.68 19.81
N PHE A 158 -8.99 -4.91 19.31
CA PHE A 158 -10.24 -5.68 19.29
C PHE A 158 -10.19 -6.97 20.13
N ILE A 159 -9.19 -7.12 21.01
CA ILE A 159 -9.10 -8.28 21.92
C ILE A 159 -10.39 -8.38 22.75
N GLY A 160 -10.97 -9.58 22.78
CA GLY A 160 -12.23 -9.87 23.47
C GLY A 160 -13.50 -9.34 22.79
N ARG A 161 -13.39 -8.74 21.60
CA ARG A 161 -14.51 -8.18 20.84
C ARG A 161 -14.97 -9.10 19.71
N ASP A 162 -16.18 -8.88 19.22
CA ASP A 162 -16.75 -9.60 18.08
C ASP A 162 -16.25 -8.99 16.77
N VAL A 163 -15.67 -9.83 15.91
CA VAL A 163 -15.01 -9.40 14.68
C VAL A 163 -15.47 -10.24 13.49
N LEU A 164 -15.86 -9.57 12.40
CA LEU A 164 -16.06 -10.19 11.10
C LEU A 164 -14.82 -10.03 10.23
N MET A 165 -14.23 -11.14 9.78
CA MET A 165 -13.21 -11.16 8.74
C MET A 165 -13.87 -11.44 7.39
N VAL A 166 -13.75 -10.54 6.43
CA VAL A 166 -14.37 -10.65 5.11
C VAL A 166 -13.35 -11.12 4.09
N GLY A 167 -13.58 -12.28 3.49
CA GLY A 167 -12.71 -12.82 2.46
C GLY A 167 -12.75 -14.34 2.37
N GLY A 168 -11.84 -14.93 1.61
CA GLY A 168 -11.74 -16.39 1.54
C GLY A 168 -10.51 -16.93 0.82
N GLY A 169 -9.52 -16.08 0.56
CA GLY A 169 -8.19 -16.50 0.14
C GLY A 169 -7.27 -16.73 1.34
N ASN A 170 -5.99 -17.00 1.07
CA ASN A 170 -4.99 -17.25 2.11
C ASN A 170 -4.90 -16.11 3.14
N SER A 171 -4.88 -14.84 2.70
CA SER A 171 -4.79 -13.67 3.59
C SER A 171 -5.95 -13.64 4.60
N ALA A 172 -7.20 -13.75 4.15
CA ALA A 172 -8.36 -13.75 5.04
C ALA A 172 -8.32 -14.87 6.08
N ALA A 173 -7.89 -16.07 5.69
CA ALA A 173 -7.78 -17.19 6.61
C ALA A 173 -6.65 -17.01 7.63
N GLN A 174 -5.47 -16.57 7.17
CA GLN A 174 -4.32 -16.30 8.05
C GLN A 174 -4.61 -15.16 9.04
N GLU A 175 -5.24 -14.09 8.57
CA GLU A 175 -5.61 -12.95 9.40
C GLU A 175 -6.74 -13.28 10.39
N ALA A 176 -7.71 -14.10 10.00
CA ALA A 176 -8.73 -14.61 10.93
C ALA A 176 -8.09 -15.44 12.05
N LEU A 177 -7.15 -16.33 11.72
CA LEU A 177 -6.40 -17.13 12.70
C LEU A 177 -5.54 -16.24 13.61
N TYR A 178 -4.90 -15.22 13.05
CA TYR A 178 -4.15 -14.24 13.82
C TYR A 178 -5.03 -13.51 14.84
N LEU A 179 -6.18 -12.97 14.42
CA LEU A 179 -7.14 -12.30 15.31
C LEU A 179 -7.67 -13.24 16.39
N LYS A 180 -7.98 -14.50 16.02
CA LYS A 180 -8.41 -15.53 16.98
C LYS A 180 -7.33 -15.78 18.03
N ASN A 181 -6.07 -15.91 17.62
CA ASN A 181 -4.93 -16.10 18.52
C ASN A 181 -4.65 -14.89 19.42
N LEU A 182 -4.97 -13.67 18.96
CA LEU A 182 -4.94 -12.47 19.80
C LEU A 182 -6.04 -12.46 20.89
N GLY A 183 -7.09 -13.27 20.73
CA GLY A 183 -8.22 -13.35 21.65
C GLY A 183 -9.48 -12.62 21.17
N CYS A 184 -9.62 -12.33 19.87
CA CYS A 184 -10.86 -11.81 19.29
C CYS A 184 -11.88 -12.94 19.05
N ASN A 185 -13.17 -12.62 19.10
CA ASN A 185 -14.25 -13.54 18.72
C ASN A 185 -14.49 -13.43 17.21
N VAL A 186 -13.75 -14.21 16.44
CA VAL A 186 -13.71 -14.09 14.98
C VAL A 186 -14.75 -14.99 14.30
N LYS A 187 -15.49 -14.42 13.33
CA LYS A 187 -16.16 -15.18 12.28
C LYS A 187 -15.71 -14.74 10.91
N LEU A 188 -15.70 -15.66 9.95
CA LEU A 188 -15.32 -15.39 8.56
C LEU A 188 -16.58 -15.22 7.71
N VAL A 189 -16.71 -14.09 6.99
CA VAL A 189 -17.78 -13.86 6.01
C VAL A 189 -17.27 -14.23 4.62
N HIS A 190 -17.91 -15.21 3.97
CA HIS A 190 -17.55 -15.61 2.62
C HIS A 190 -18.76 -15.63 1.67
N ARG A 191 -18.57 -15.02 0.49
CA ARG A 191 -19.64 -14.85 -0.51
C ARG A 191 -20.03 -16.12 -1.29
N ARG A 192 -19.35 -17.24 -1.06
CA ARG A 192 -19.59 -18.53 -1.74
C ARG A 192 -19.69 -19.65 -0.70
N ASP A 193 -19.80 -20.89 -1.17
CA ASP A 193 -19.88 -22.12 -0.41
C ASP A 193 -18.53 -22.87 -0.29
N GLU A 194 -17.47 -22.34 -0.90
CA GLU A 194 -16.11 -22.88 -0.81
C GLU A 194 -15.07 -21.78 -0.59
N LEU A 195 -14.02 -22.08 0.19
CA LEU A 195 -12.86 -21.20 0.35
C LEU A 195 -11.81 -21.48 -0.73
N ARG A 196 -11.11 -20.42 -1.13
CA ARG A 196 -9.98 -20.50 -2.07
C ARG A 196 -8.63 -20.70 -1.37
N CYS A 197 -8.59 -20.53 -0.04
CA CYS A 197 -7.36 -20.72 0.71
C CYS A 197 -6.91 -22.18 0.70
N GLU A 198 -5.63 -22.41 0.98
CA GLU A 198 -5.05 -23.75 1.03
C GLU A 198 -5.74 -24.64 2.08
N HIS A 199 -5.83 -25.94 1.79
CA HIS A 199 -6.50 -26.90 2.66
C HIS A 199 -6.01 -26.90 4.13
N HIS A 200 -4.72 -26.64 4.34
CA HIS A 200 -4.17 -26.57 5.70
C HIS A 200 -4.73 -25.37 6.49
N LEU A 201 -5.00 -24.25 5.84
CA LEU A 201 -5.62 -23.08 6.45
C LEU A 201 -7.10 -23.32 6.72
N GLN A 202 -7.82 -23.98 5.80
CA GLN A 202 -9.22 -24.38 6.02
C GLN A 202 -9.34 -25.25 7.28
N LYS A 203 -8.48 -26.26 7.40
CA LYS A 203 -8.42 -27.12 8.60
C LYS A 203 -8.08 -26.34 9.86
N ALA A 204 -7.15 -25.39 9.79
CA ALA A 204 -6.80 -24.56 10.93
C ALA A 204 -7.96 -23.65 11.39
N LEU A 205 -8.78 -23.12 10.46
CA LEU A 205 -9.99 -22.37 10.80
C LEU A 205 -10.98 -23.24 11.58
N GLU A 206 -11.20 -24.48 11.12
CA GLU A 206 -12.06 -25.46 11.79
C GLU A 206 -11.52 -25.83 13.18
N GLU A 207 -10.23 -26.16 13.30
CA GLU A 207 -9.58 -26.55 14.56
C GLU A 207 -9.58 -25.43 15.62
N ASN A 208 -9.70 -24.16 15.19
CA ASN A 208 -9.76 -22.99 16.07
C ASN A 208 -11.20 -22.49 16.30
N ASP A 209 -12.21 -23.26 15.91
CA ASP A 209 -13.63 -22.91 16.04
C ASP A 209 -13.93 -21.51 15.46
N ILE A 210 -13.41 -21.21 14.27
CA ILE A 210 -13.75 -19.99 13.53
C ILE A 210 -14.91 -20.32 12.60
N GLU A 211 -16.11 -19.86 12.96
CA GLU A 211 -17.30 -20.07 12.15
C GLU A 211 -17.20 -19.32 10.81
N VAL A 212 -17.50 -20.02 9.70
CA VAL A 212 -17.63 -19.41 8.38
C VAL A 212 -19.11 -19.16 8.07
N LEU A 213 -19.45 -17.89 7.89
CA LEU A 213 -20.73 -17.42 7.36
C LEU A 213 -20.68 -17.53 5.83
N TRP A 214 -21.04 -18.72 5.32
CA TRP A 214 -21.09 -19.05 3.90
C TRP A 214 -22.20 -18.32 3.14
N ASN A 215 -22.04 -18.17 1.82
CA ASN A 215 -23.00 -17.51 0.93
C ASN A 215 -23.47 -16.15 1.47
N SER A 216 -22.55 -15.43 2.14
CA SER A 216 -22.86 -14.22 2.88
C SER A 216 -22.04 -13.04 2.36
N THR A 217 -22.68 -11.88 2.23
CA THR A 217 -22.02 -10.60 1.91
C THR A 217 -22.51 -9.50 2.84
N ILE A 218 -21.63 -8.56 3.18
CA ILE A 218 -22.03 -7.34 3.87
C ILE A 218 -22.68 -6.41 2.85
N GLN A 219 -23.82 -5.81 3.19
CA GLN A 219 -24.52 -4.81 2.38
C GLN A 219 -24.35 -3.40 2.93
N GLU A 220 -24.13 -3.25 4.23
CA GLU A 220 -23.97 -1.98 4.92
C GLU A 220 -23.26 -2.21 6.26
N ILE A 221 -22.40 -1.27 6.66
CA ILE A 221 -21.72 -1.25 7.95
C ILE A 221 -22.33 -0.11 8.78
N LYS A 222 -22.79 -0.41 10.00
CA LYS A 222 -23.61 0.50 10.83
C LYS A 222 -22.93 0.84 12.14
N GLY A 223 -23.11 2.08 12.58
CA GLY A 223 -22.55 2.61 13.81
C GLY A 223 -22.93 4.06 14.04
N GLU A 224 -22.50 4.61 15.17
CA GLU A 224 -22.53 6.06 15.42
C GLU A 224 -21.09 6.60 15.49
N MET A 225 -20.39 6.32 16.59
CA MET A 225 -18.96 6.66 16.73
C MET A 225 -18.05 5.58 16.15
N ALA A 226 -18.46 4.32 16.26
CA ALA A 226 -17.75 3.14 15.80
C ALA A 226 -18.76 2.08 15.33
N VAL A 227 -18.26 1.06 14.63
CA VAL A 227 -19.07 -0.09 14.17
C VAL A 227 -19.77 -0.76 15.36
N THR A 228 -21.05 -1.08 15.17
CA THR A 228 -21.86 -1.85 16.14
C THR A 228 -22.64 -3.00 15.50
N SER A 229 -22.82 -2.96 14.18
CA SER A 229 -23.48 -4.00 13.41
C SER A 229 -23.21 -3.87 11.91
N VAL A 230 -23.62 -4.88 11.16
CA VAL A 230 -23.66 -4.87 9.69
C VAL A 230 -25.01 -5.40 9.21
N THR A 231 -25.46 -4.95 8.03
CA THR A 231 -26.49 -5.66 7.27
C THR A 231 -25.81 -6.81 6.54
N LEU A 232 -26.12 -8.05 6.92
CA LEU A 232 -25.61 -9.26 6.28
C LEU A 232 -26.67 -9.81 5.32
N LEU A 233 -26.32 -9.96 4.05
CA LEU A 233 -27.14 -10.70 3.08
C LEU A 233 -26.67 -12.15 3.06
N ARG A 234 -27.52 -13.07 3.50
CA ARG A 234 -27.26 -14.52 3.52
C ARG A 234 -28.42 -15.27 2.89
N ASP A 235 -28.13 -16.12 1.91
CA ASP A 235 -29.12 -16.94 1.20
C ASP A 235 -30.32 -16.12 0.66
N GLY A 236 -30.05 -14.89 0.21
CA GLY A 236 -31.05 -13.97 -0.33
C GLY A 236 -31.90 -13.24 0.71
N LYS A 237 -31.55 -13.33 2.00
CA LYS A 237 -32.21 -12.61 3.10
C LYS A 237 -31.24 -11.68 3.80
N GLU A 238 -31.67 -10.45 4.06
CA GLU A 238 -30.92 -9.50 4.86
C GLU A 238 -31.27 -9.67 6.34
N GLU A 239 -30.24 -9.62 7.18
CA GLU A 239 -30.37 -9.58 8.64
C GLU A 239 -29.36 -8.60 9.25
N ASP A 240 -29.76 -7.97 10.35
CA ASP A 240 -28.83 -7.18 11.16
C ASP A 240 -27.97 -8.12 12.00
N TYR A 241 -26.66 -8.05 11.78
CA TYR A 241 -25.68 -8.88 12.47
C TYR A 241 -24.81 -8.00 13.38
N LYS A 242 -24.78 -8.29 14.68
CA LYS A 242 -23.96 -7.53 15.65
C LYS A 242 -22.49 -7.89 15.52
N THR A 243 -21.64 -6.88 15.48
CA THR A 243 -20.17 -7.02 15.47
C THR A 243 -19.55 -5.69 15.93
N ASP A 244 -18.37 -5.75 16.54
CA ASP A 244 -17.62 -4.56 16.93
C ASP A 244 -16.64 -4.11 15.82
N ALA A 245 -16.31 -5.01 14.89
CA ALA A 245 -15.40 -4.70 13.79
C ALA A 245 -15.64 -5.54 12.53
N VAL A 246 -15.16 -5.00 11.40
CA VAL A 246 -15.10 -5.61 10.09
C VAL A 246 -13.67 -5.46 9.56
N PHE A 247 -12.97 -6.58 9.43
CA PHE A 247 -11.67 -6.65 8.77
C PHE A 247 -11.88 -7.13 7.34
N VAL A 248 -11.32 -6.43 6.36
CA VAL A 248 -11.52 -6.71 4.94
C VAL A 248 -10.23 -7.25 4.33
N ALA A 249 -10.23 -8.51 3.92
CA ALA A 249 -9.09 -9.21 3.34
C ALA A 249 -9.48 -9.85 1.99
N ILE A 250 -9.95 -9.03 1.05
CA ILE A 250 -10.41 -9.46 -0.29
C ILE A 250 -9.35 -9.24 -1.40
N GLY A 251 -8.14 -8.89 -0.99
CA GLY A 251 -6.96 -8.68 -1.83
C GLY A 251 -6.68 -7.22 -2.11
N ASP A 252 -5.54 -6.98 -2.76
CA ASP A 252 -5.06 -5.66 -3.12
C ASP A 252 -4.82 -5.59 -4.63
N ASP A 253 -4.80 -4.37 -5.13
CA ASP A 253 -4.47 -4.04 -6.51
C ASP A 253 -3.12 -3.30 -6.53
N PRO A 254 -2.03 -3.95 -6.98
CA PRO A 254 -0.70 -3.32 -7.06
C PRO A 254 -0.70 -2.22 -8.12
N SER A 255 -0.14 -1.05 -7.79
CA SER A 255 -0.02 0.09 -8.72
C SER A 255 1.15 -0.11 -9.70
N ASN A 256 0.96 -1.00 -10.68
CA ASN A 256 2.02 -1.53 -11.56
C ASN A 256 2.01 -0.98 -13.00
N GLU A 257 1.06 -0.09 -13.34
CA GLU A 257 0.76 0.29 -14.72
C GLU A 257 2.00 0.81 -15.46
N LEU A 258 2.68 1.80 -14.88
CA LEU A 258 3.91 2.39 -15.44
C LEU A 258 5.06 1.37 -15.56
N ALA A 259 5.20 0.49 -14.58
CA ALA A 259 6.24 -0.55 -14.59
C ALA A 259 5.97 -1.57 -15.71
N LYS A 260 4.71 -1.96 -15.86
CA LYS A 260 4.25 -2.87 -16.91
C LYS A 260 4.48 -2.30 -18.30
N GLU A 261 4.17 -1.02 -18.52
CA GLU A 261 4.41 -0.31 -19.78
C GLU A 261 5.91 -0.25 -20.11
N LEU A 262 6.77 -0.10 -19.10
CA LEU A 262 8.23 -0.10 -19.26
C LEU A 262 8.83 -1.51 -19.51
N GLY A 263 8.00 -2.55 -19.43
CA GLY A 263 8.41 -3.96 -19.63
C GLY A 263 8.99 -4.62 -18.39
N VAL A 264 8.70 -4.10 -17.19
CA VAL A 264 9.05 -4.74 -15.92
C VAL A 264 8.22 -6.02 -15.73
N ALA A 265 8.88 -7.09 -15.33
CA ALA A 265 8.27 -8.38 -15.08
C ALA A 265 7.42 -8.34 -13.81
N LEU A 266 6.19 -8.84 -13.94
CA LEU A 266 5.24 -8.97 -12.84
C LEU A 266 4.96 -10.45 -12.54
N ASP A 267 4.63 -10.75 -11.30
CA ASP A 267 4.11 -12.07 -10.93
C ASP A 267 2.62 -12.23 -11.33
N GLU A 268 2.04 -13.39 -11.01
CA GLU A 268 0.62 -13.67 -11.31
C GLU A 268 -0.36 -12.75 -10.57
N GLY A 269 0.06 -12.16 -9.46
CA GLY A 269 -0.70 -11.18 -8.67
C GLY A 269 -0.54 -9.74 -9.17
N GLY A 270 0.35 -9.49 -10.13
CA GLY A 270 0.65 -8.15 -10.64
C GLY A 270 1.70 -7.39 -9.82
N TYR A 271 2.43 -8.06 -8.93
CA TYR A 271 3.53 -7.44 -8.17
C TYR A 271 4.82 -7.43 -8.97
N ILE A 272 5.65 -6.40 -8.81
CA ILE A 272 6.95 -6.31 -9.47
C ILE A 272 7.90 -7.35 -8.91
N ILE A 273 8.50 -8.16 -9.79
CA ILE A 273 9.49 -9.16 -9.41
C ILE A 273 10.85 -8.47 -9.24
N THR A 274 11.43 -8.60 -8.05
CA THR A 274 12.77 -8.08 -7.74
C THR A 274 13.72 -9.17 -7.25
N ASP A 275 15.03 -8.90 -7.36
CA ASP A 275 16.06 -9.68 -6.69
C ASP A 275 16.39 -9.13 -5.27
N LYS A 276 17.41 -9.69 -4.62
CA LYS A 276 17.82 -9.25 -3.26
C LYS A 276 18.38 -7.83 -3.20
N LYS A 277 18.74 -7.24 -4.34
CA LYS A 277 19.17 -5.84 -4.47
C LYS A 277 18.01 -4.92 -4.84
N GLN A 278 16.78 -5.45 -4.84
CA GLN A 278 15.59 -4.75 -5.31
C GLN A 278 15.66 -4.38 -6.80
N ALA A 279 16.54 -5.01 -7.57
CA ALA A 279 16.65 -4.79 -9.00
C ALA A 279 15.57 -5.57 -9.75
N THR A 280 15.02 -4.96 -10.81
CA THR A 280 14.07 -5.63 -11.71
C THR A 280 14.77 -6.26 -12.91
N ASN A 281 14.01 -6.83 -13.84
CA ASN A 281 14.54 -7.31 -15.13
C ASN A 281 14.93 -6.17 -16.09
N VAL A 282 14.54 -4.92 -15.81
CA VAL A 282 14.90 -3.77 -16.63
C VAL A 282 16.11 -3.09 -16.00
N ASP A 283 17.19 -2.99 -16.78
CA ASP A 283 18.44 -2.38 -16.32
C ASP A 283 18.22 -0.92 -15.88
N GLY A 284 18.82 -0.53 -14.76
CA GLY A 284 18.60 0.77 -14.13
C GLY A 284 17.23 0.96 -13.44
N VAL A 285 16.38 -0.07 -13.36
CA VAL A 285 15.06 -0.01 -12.69
C VAL A 285 15.01 -0.92 -11.47
N TYR A 286 14.61 -0.33 -10.35
CA TYR A 286 14.47 -0.97 -9.04
C TYR A 286 13.03 -0.81 -8.53
N SER A 287 12.66 -1.54 -7.49
CA SER A 287 11.34 -1.40 -6.86
C SER A 287 11.36 -1.77 -5.38
N ALA A 288 10.49 -1.16 -4.57
CA ALA A 288 10.46 -1.39 -3.12
C ALA A 288 9.09 -1.12 -2.51
N GLY A 289 8.80 -1.78 -1.37
CA GLY A 289 7.53 -1.67 -0.66
C GLY A 289 6.45 -2.52 -1.30
N ASP A 290 5.19 -2.32 -0.90
CA ASP A 290 4.08 -3.25 -1.21
C ASP A 290 3.89 -3.61 -2.69
N ILE A 291 4.40 -2.80 -3.64
CA ILE A 291 4.41 -3.11 -5.07
C ILE A 291 5.23 -4.35 -5.42
N THR A 292 6.19 -4.77 -4.57
CA THR A 292 6.98 -6.01 -4.71
C THR A 292 6.31 -7.21 -4.03
N GLY A 293 5.13 -7.03 -3.44
CA GLY A 293 4.39 -8.08 -2.75
C GLY A 293 5.03 -8.47 -1.42
N GLY A 294 4.93 -9.75 -1.03
CA GLY A 294 5.53 -10.24 0.22
C GLY A 294 4.87 -9.68 1.48
N VAL A 295 5.69 -9.29 2.47
CA VAL A 295 5.23 -8.82 3.79
C VAL A 295 4.98 -7.31 3.74
N LYS A 296 3.72 -6.91 3.69
CA LYS A 296 3.26 -5.52 3.58
C LYS A 296 3.26 -4.81 4.92
N GLN A 297 4.44 -4.47 5.40
CA GLN A 297 4.65 -3.78 6.67
C GLN A 297 5.59 -2.59 6.46
N TRP A 298 5.35 -1.48 7.16
CA TRP A 298 6.14 -0.26 7.00
C TRP A 298 7.64 -0.49 7.19
N ILE A 299 8.03 -1.27 8.20
CA ILE A 299 9.44 -1.55 8.46
C ILE A 299 10.10 -2.35 7.32
N VAL A 300 9.34 -3.23 6.66
CA VAL A 300 9.81 -4.00 5.50
C VAL A 300 9.95 -3.06 4.31
N ALA A 301 8.92 -2.25 4.03
CA ALA A 301 8.94 -1.24 2.97
C ALA A 301 10.12 -0.26 3.12
N CYS A 302 10.39 0.23 4.34
CA CYS A 302 11.56 1.06 4.62
C CYS A 302 12.88 0.31 4.34
N GLY A 303 12.98 -0.95 4.78
CA GLY A 303 14.16 -1.78 4.53
C GLY A 303 14.43 -1.99 3.04
N GLU A 304 13.39 -2.34 2.28
CA GLU A 304 13.47 -2.49 0.82
C GLU A 304 13.82 -1.15 0.13
N GLY A 305 13.21 -0.04 0.56
CA GLY A 305 13.52 1.29 0.03
C GLY A 305 14.99 1.68 0.21
N ALA A 306 15.58 1.37 1.37
CA ALA A 306 17.00 1.58 1.61
C ALA A 306 17.88 0.71 0.70
N VAL A 307 17.54 -0.58 0.52
CA VAL A 307 18.27 -1.49 -0.37
C VAL A 307 18.19 -1.02 -1.83
N ALA A 308 17.01 -0.62 -2.30
CA ALA A 308 16.80 -0.13 -3.67
C ALA A 308 17.62 1.15 -3.93
N ALA A 309 17.61 2.11 -3.00
CA ALA A 309 18.37 3.34 -3.13
C ALA A 309 19.88 3.12 -3.20
N ILE A 310 20.43 2.26 -2.33
CA ILE A 310 21.86 1.94 -2.34
C ILE A 310 22.24 1.20 -3.63
N SER A 311 21.40 0.26 -4.07
CA SER A 311 21.67 -0.52 -5.28
C SER A 311 21.60 0.34 -6.55
N ALA A 312 20.63 1.26 -6.62
CA ALA A 312 20.54 2.25 -7.69
C ALA A 312 21.76 3.18 -7.70
N TYR A 313 22.23 3.64 -6.54
CA TYR A 313 23.45 4.43 -6.42
C TYR A 313 24.69 3.67 -6.92
N ASP A 314 24.86 2.40 -6.52
CA ASP A 314 26.00 1.58 -6.94
C ASP A 314 26.02 1.39 -8.46
N TYR A 315 24.85 1.24 -9.08
CA TYR A 315 24.71 1.16 -10.55
C TYR A 315 25.19 2.43 -11.26
N LEU A 316 25.00 3.62 -10.67
CA LEU A 316 25.47 4.88 -11.27
C LEU A 316 26.99 5.07 -11.24
N ASN A 317 27.69 4.32 -10.38
CA ASN A 317 29.12 4.48 -10.09
C ASN A 317 29.98 3.31 -10.58
N LEU A 318 29.39 2.37 -11.34
CA LEU A 318 30.06 1.29 -12.05
C LEU A 318 30.06 1.56 -13.56
#